data_AF-A0A512PNC0-F1
#
_entry.id   AF-A0A512PNC0-F1
#
_cell.length_a   1.000
_cell.length_b   1.000
_cell.length_c   1.000
_cell.angle_alpha   90.00
_cell.angle_beta   90.00
_cell.angle_gamma   90.00
#
_symmetry.space_group_name_H-M   'P 1'
#
loop_
_entity.id
_entity.type
_entity.pdbx_description
1 polymer ?
#
loop_
_entity_poly.entity_id
_entity_poly.type
_entity_poly.pdbx_seq_one_letter_code
_entity_poly.pdbx_strand_id
1 'polypeptide(L)'
;MANQRMFSNLARTVRLVVAVIAATIFGGLLMNSTTVRAAGPDKVTYILHAIDIYGNPIEAPFNGKEMVDTNLKKADVDVTPFVTRTLAEGRYVLSGYYGDDKDRQQMMDYNDFVRHPDWTESRLKAIEVYGRQSNSTAEVINTYFVYRDTQSKEPAQITIPDEAQKREPGKVKLFFTDVNGNEILDPIVYTGKPPYERLKPRFKMNMTNKEGTYRYYYRAVVARYADGGGTYIYSNQKVFANMMANVSDIVQQSILQVDYIYGVAVGEFEEGSTMTFVFEPLGPVQYNLTIEYVDENGKPIAGHPAQTKQVNVGAYTEEAPEIAGYTVTGDKTITGKLTNDATITFKYKKTVTPPNPGPTPGGDSNTNGNQTPTNPVKPTPEVTAPTTETAEQPAKVPNYAAKEGAAVYAVNHIYMYKNATFKKSQRIANYPKAKRINRPMFVVTDYARSNGGALRYEVRDVNHKSKTVGKTGYITANRKFVVRVYYSTMPKNKQVTVIAKKGVNAYKNANLTKKVKHYKTGTQLKVKKLVKHNLTTRYQLTNGNYVTANKKLIIQGNY
;
A
#
# COMPACT_ATOMS: atom_id res chain seq x y z
N MET A 1 -31.82 28.84 -38.39
CA MET A 1 -31.00 29.09 -37.17
C MET A 1 -31.82 28.81 -35.91
N ALA A 2 -31.93 27.55 -35.49
CA ALA A 2 -32.64 27.17 -34.24
C ALA A 2 -31.92 26.05 -33.45
N ASN A 3 -31.26 25.12 -34.12
CA ASN A 3 -30.58 23.97 -33.50
C ASN A 3 -29.38 24.27 -32.59
N GLN A 4 -28.89 25.50 -32.50
CA GLN A 4 -27.79 25.86 -31.58
C GLN A 4 -28.25 26.33 -30.18
N ARG A 5 -29.55 26.53 -29.94
CA ARG A 5 -30.07 26.94 -28.62
C ARG A 5 -30.59 25.81 -27.72
N MET A 6 -30.63 24.57 -28.20
CA MET A 6 -31.09 23.42 -27.39
C MET A 6 -29.95 22.73 -26.62
N PHE A 7 -28.72 22.73 -27.16
CA PHE A 7 -27.55 22.10 -26.53
C PHE A 7 -27.07 22.77 -25.23
N SER A 8 -27.48 24.01 -24.93
CA SER A 8 -27.10 24.70 -23.68
C SER A 8 -27.88 24.26 -22.45
N ASN A 9 -29.03 23.61 -22.62
CA ASN A 9 -29.96 23.34 -21.51
C ASN A 9 -29.92 21.88 -21.01
N LEU A 10 -29.49 20.91 -21.83
CA LEU A 10 -29.35 19.52 -21.39
C LEU A 10 -28.06 19.28 -20.56
N ALA A 11 -26.97 19.98 -20.91
CA ALA A 11 -25.70 19.94 -20.16
C ALA A 11 -25.80 20.52 -18.73
N ARG A 12 -26.88 21.24 -18.40
CA ARG A 12 -27.16 21.70 -17.02
C ARG A 12 -27.73 20.60 -16.13
N THR A 13 -28.41 19.59 -16.69
CA THR A 13 -29.02 18.49 -15.93
C THR A 13 -27.99 17.44 -15.51
N VAL A 14 -27.02 17.12 -16.38
CA VAL A 14 -25.95 16.14 -16.06
C VAL A 14 -25.02 16.65 -14.94
N ARG A 15 -24.78 17.97 -14.85
CA ARG A 15 -24.11 18.58 -13.68
C ARG A 15 -24.87 18.37 -12.37
N LEU A 16 -26.19 18.14 -12.43
CA LEU A 16 -27.01 17.90 -11.25
C LEU A 16 -26.84 16.48 -10.72
N VAL A 17 -26.60 15.46 -11.55
CA VAL A 17 -26.53 14.05 -11.10
C VAL A 17 -25.29 13.80 -10.23
N VAL A 18 -24.11 14.29 -10.66
CA VAL A 18 -22.88 14.26 -9.83
C VAL A 18 -23.04 15.10 -8.56
N ALA A 19 -23.77 16.23 -8.63
CA ALA A 19 -24.06 17.06 -7.46
C ALA A 19 -25.07 16.41 -6.49
N VAL A 20 -26.05 15.65 -6.99
CA VAL A 20 -27.11 15.00 -6.20
C VAL A 20 -26.58 13.77 -5.47
N ILE A 21 -25.67 13.00 -6.08
CA ILE A 21 -24.98 11.89 -5.39
C ILE A 21 -24.10 12.43 -4.24
N ALA A 22 -23.46 13.59 -4.42
CA ALA A 22 -22.73 14.26 -3.34
C ALA A 22 -23.68 14.85 -2.26
N ALA A 23 -24.82 15.42 -2.67
CA ALA A 23 -25.77 16.06 -1.76
C ALA A 23 -26.60 15.07 -0.94
N THR A 24 -27.03 13.93 -1.49
CA THR A 24 -27.90 12.98 -0.76
C THR A 24 -27.16 12.14 0.28
N ILE A 25 -25.84 11.97 0.16
CA ILE A 25 -25.04 11.20 1.14
C ILE A 25 -24.52 12.07 2.30
N PHE A 26 -24.45 13.41 2.15
CA PHE A 26 -23.95 14.33 3.19
C PHE A 26 -24.82 15.56 3.51
N GLY A 27 -25.90 15.79 2.78
CA GLY A 27 -26.74 17.01 2.86
C GLY A 27 -27.56 17.20 4.14
N GLY A 28 -27.37 16.36 5.17
CA GLY A 28 -28.06 16.49 6.45
C GLY A 28 -27.36 17.36 7.50
N LEU A 29 -26.08 17.73 7.33
CA LEU A 29 -25.30 18.34 8.42
C LEU A 29 -24.13 19.26 8.00
N LEU A 30 -24.25 20.07 6.94
CA LEU A 30 -23.22 21.09 6.64
C LEU A 30 -23.69 22.30 5.79
N MET A 31 -24.96 22.73 5.90
CA MET A 31 -25.44 23.98 5.29
C MET A 31 -25.97 24.97 6.33
N ASN A 32 -25.03 25.61 7.05
CA ASN A 32 -25.20 26.94 7.65
C ASN A 32 -23.87 27.50 8.17
N SER A 33 -22.81 27.44 7.36
CA SER A 33 -21.63 28.28 7.55
C SER A 33 -21.63 29.38 6.49
N THR A 34 -21.78 30.63 6.93
CA THR A 34 -21.57 31.80 6.08
C THR A 34 -20.17 31.74 5.48
N THR A 35 -20.09 31.54 4.17
CA THR A 35 -18.81 31.38 3.47
C THR A 35 -18.09 32.72 3.34
N VAL A 36 -17.31 33.07 4.36
CA VAL A 36 -16.21 34.01 4.20
C VAL A 36 -15.27 33.41 3.17
N ARG A 37 -15.24 34.01 1.98
CA ARG A 37 -14.36 33.60 0.88
C ARG A 37 -12.92 33.89 1.31
N ALA A 38 -12.18 32.85 1.70
CA ALA A 38 -10.75 32.98 1.96
C ALA A 38 -10.07 33.58 0.72
N ALA A 39 -9.18 34.55 0.92
CA ALA A 39 -8.33 35.03 -0.15
C ALA A 39 -7.48 33.86 -0.66
N GLY A 40 -7.38 33.72 -1.97
CA GLY A 40 -6.44 32.79 -2.58
C GLY A 40 -4.99 33.17 -2.24
N PRO A 41 -4.01 32.28 -2.49
CA PRO A 41 -2.61 32.65 -2.33
C PRO A 41 -2.26 33.79 -3.31
N ASP A 42 -1.27 34.63 -2.98
CA ASP A 42 -0.78 35.68 -3.90
C ASP A 42 0.16 35.12 -5.00
N LYS A 43 0.59 33.86 -4.85
CA LYS A 43 1.46 33.14 -5.78
C LYS A 43 1.35 31.62 -5.63
N VAL A 44 1.66 30.89 -6.69
CA VAL A 44 1.70 29.43 -6.72
C VAL A 44 3.07 28.97 -7.19
N THR A 45 3.61 27.91 -6.58
CA THR A 45 4.87 27.28 -7.00
C THR A 45 4.58 25.91 -7.60
N TYR A 46 4.75 25.76 -8.91
CA TYR A 46 4.64 24.47 -9.58
C TYR A 46 5.98 23.74 -9.45
N ILE A 47 5.94 22.49 -8.97
CA ILE A 47 7.11 21.59 -8.95
C ILE A 47 6.91 20.56 -10.05
N LEU A 48 7.80 20.54 -11.05
CA LEU A 48 7.66 19.68 -12.22
C LEU A 48 8.20 18.27 -11.95
N HIS A 49 7.46 17.24 -12.36
CA HIS A 49 7.83 15.83 -12.23
C HIS A 49 7.51 15.08 -13.54
N ALA A 50 8.32 14.10 -13.90
CA ALA A 50 8.04 13.16 -14.96
C ALA A 50 7.60 11.80 -14.38
N ILE A 51 6.53 11.25 -14.94
CA ILE A 51 6.00 9.93 -14.57
C ILE A 51 5.64 9.12 -15.83
N ASP A 52 5.56 7.81 -15.69
CA ASP A 52 4.99 6.94 -16.71
C ASP A 52 3.44 7.00 -16.75
N ILE A 53 2.85 6.31 -17.72
CA ILE A 53 1.39 6.15 -17.89
C ILE A 53 0.69 5.32 -16.78
N TYR A 54 1.42 4.88 -15.75
CA TYR A 54 0.90 4.27 -14.52
C TYR A 54 1.26 5.11 -13.29
N GLY A 55 1.76 6.33 -13.45
CA GLY A 55 2.14 7.24 -12.37
C GLY A 55 3.32 6.73 -11.52
N ASN A 56 4.24 5.99 -12.11
CA ASN A 56 5.53 5.68 -11.50
C ASN A 56 6.56 6.77 -11.93
N PRO A 57 7.44 7.26 -11.04
CA PRO A 57 8.45 8.25 -11.41
C PRO A 57 9.40 7.76 -12.52
N ILE A 58 9.69 8.63 -13.48
CA ILE A 58 10.75 8.42 -14.48
C ILE A 58 11.78 9.54 -14.40
N GLU A 59 12.99 9.30 -14.89
CA GLU A 59 14.06 10.29 -14.88
C GLU A 59 13.87 11.33 -16.01
N ALA A 60 13.91 12.61 -15.64
CA ALA A 60 13.86 13.73 -16.58
C ALA A 60 14.69 14.91 -16.05
N PRO A 61 15.35 15.72 -16.92
CA PRO A 61 16.17 16.85 -16.49
C PRO A 61 15.43 17.96 -15.71
N PHE A 62 14.09 18.00 -15.82
CA PHE A 62 13.25 18.98 -15.15
C PHE A 62 12.66 18.49 -13.81
N ASN A 63 12.95 17.26 -13.38
CA ASN A 63 12.41 16.71 -12.13
C ASN A 63 12.80 17.56 -10.91
N GLY A 64 11.80 17.96 -10.11
CA GLY A 64 11.98 18.83 -8.95
C GLY A 64 12.19 20.31 -9.28
N LYS A 65 12.09 20.72 -10.55
CA LYS A 65 12.23 22.12 -10.95
C LYS A 65 11.04 22.94 -10.44
N GLU A 66 11.32 24.03 -9.73
CA GLU A 66 10.31 24.98 -9.25
C GLU A 66 10.03 26.06 -10.32
N MET A 67 8.76 26.36 -10.58
CA MET A 67 8.27 27.45 -11.42
C MET A 67 7.30 28.30 -10.57
N VAL A 68 7.52 29.60 -10.44
CA VAL A 68 6.70 30.47 -9.59
C VAL A 68 5.79 31.34 -10.47
N ASP A 69 4.49 31.18 -10.25
CA ASP A 69 3.42 31.98 -10.84
C ASP A 69 2.96 33.03 -9.85
N THR A 70 3.02 34.30 -10.25
CA THR A 70 2.54 35.47 -9.50
C THR A 70 1.36 36.16 -10.19
N ASN A 71 0.83 35.59 -11.27
CA ASN A 71 -0.24 36.16 -12.11
C ASN A 71 -1.43 35.20 -12.21
N LEU A 72 -1.95 34.78 -11.06
CA LEU A 72 -3.05 33.81 -10.88
C LEU A 72 -4.41 34.20 -11.49
N LYS A 73 -4.45 35.23 -12.34
CA LYS A 73 -5.59 35.66 -13.16
C LYS A 73 -5.55 35.10 -14.58
N LYS A 74 -4.43 34.53 -15.01
CA LYS A 74 -4.23 33.89 -16.32
C LYS A 74 -3.43 32.60 -16.14
N ALA A 75 -3.58 31.66 -17.07
CA ALA A 75 -2.61 30.57 -17.21
C ALA A 75 -1.50 31.07 -18.15
N ASP A 76 -0.32 31.38 -17.60
CA ASP A 76 0.83 31.90 -18.34
C ASP A 76 2.17 31.28 -17.93
N VAL A 77 2.12 30.16 -17.19
CA VAL A 77 3.32 29.37 -16.89
C VAL A 77 3.72 28.56 -18.11
N ASP A 78 4.75 29.06 -18.80
CA ASP A 78 5.42 28.36 -19.90
C ASP A 78 6.44 27.36 -19.34
N VAL A 79 6.21 26.07 -19.64
CA VAL A 79 7.14 24.97 -19.33
C VAL A 79 7.88 24.45 -20.55
N THR A 80 7.63 24.98 -21.76
CA THR A 80 8.29 24.54 -23.00
C THR A 80 9.82 24.61 -22.99
N PRO A 81 10.51 25.50 -22.23
CA PRO A 81 11.97 25.48 -22.13
C PRO A 81 12.55 24.28 -21.35
N PHE A 82 11.69 23.47 -20.71
CA PHE A 82 12.10 22.39 -19.80
C PHE A 82 11.41 21.05 -20.11
N VAL A 83 10.12 21.09 -20.46
CA VAL A 83 9.31 19.91 -20.74
C VAL A 83 9.27 19.67 -22.25
N THR A 84 9.98 18.64 -22.69
CA THR A 84 10.07 18.22 -24.09
C THR A 84 8.95 17.23 -24.45
N ARG A 85 8.62 17.13 -25.75
CA ARG A 85 7.67 16.09 -26.22
C ARG A 85 8.21 14.66 -26.08
N THR A 86 9.53 14.51 -25.96
CA THR A 86 10.21 13.22 -25.82
C THR A 86 11.35 13.28 -24.81
N LEU A 87 11.61 12.17 -24.12
CA LEU A 87 12.77 11.96 -23.25
C LEU A 87 13.51 10.67 -23.64
N ALA A 88 14.78 10.56 -23.21
CA ALA A 88 15.69 9.44 -23.49
C ALA A 88 15.65 8.98 -24.96
N GLU A 89 16.09 9.87 -25.86
CA GLU A 89 16.23 9.59 -27.31
C GLU A 89 14.92 9.13 -28.00
N GLY A 90 13.77 9.52 -27.46
CA GLY A 90 12.46 9.18 -28.02
C GLY A 90 11.80 7.95 -27.39
N ARG A 91 12.46 7.25 -26.45
CA ARG A 91 11.86 6.14 -25.72
C ARG A 91 10.58 6.55 -25.01
N TYR A 92 10.58 7.71 -24.37
CA TYR A 92 9.42 8.24 -23.64
C TYR A 92 8.75 9.34 -24.45
N VAL A 93 7.44 9.23 -24.69
CA VAL A 93 6.64 10.18 -25.48
C VAL A 93 5.57 10.84 -24.59
N LEU A 94 5.57 12.16 -24.53
CA LEU A 94 4.65 12.95 -23.71
C LEU A 94 3.19 12.67 -24.13
N SER A 95 2.36 12.30 -23.16
CA SER A 95 0.97 11.87 -23.36
C SER A 95 -0.05 12.78 -22.68
N GLY A 96 0.37 13.57 -21.69
CA GLY A 96 -0.48 14.54 -21.00
C GLY A 96 0.13 15.06 -19.70
N TYR A 97 -0.63 15.79 -18.89
CA TYR A 97 -0.21 16.25 -17.57
C TYR A 97 -1.37 16.47 -16.60
N TYR A 98 -1.09 16.48 -15.29
CA TYR A 98 -2.01 16.91 -14.25
C TYR A 98 -1.26 17.58 -13.09
N GLY A 99 -1.98 18.31 -12.22
CA GLY A 99 -1.45 18.79 -10.94
C GLY A 99 -2.12 18.11 -9.75
N ASP A 100 -1.47 18.10 -8.58
CA ASP A 100 -2.08 17.60 -7.34
C ASP A 100 -2.98 18.62 -6.61
N ASP A 101 -3.22 19.80 -7.19
CA ASP A 101 -4.30 20.66 -6.74
C ASP A 101 -5.66 20.03 -7.05
N LYS A 102 -6.59 20.26 -6.14
CA LYS A 102 -7.88 19.62 -6.14
C LYS A 102 -8.95 20.65 -6.40
N ASP A 103 -9.82 20.34 -7.34
CA ASP A 103 -11.01 21.14 -7.61
C ASP A 103 -11.98 21.10 -6.40
N ARG A 104 -13.12 21.80 -6.53
CA ARG A 104 -14.17 21.80 -5.49
C ARG A 104 -14.78 20.42 -5.26
N GLN A 105 -14.71 19.53 -6.24
CA GLN A 105 -15.18 18.14 -6.17
C GLN A 105 -14.08 17.16 -5.72
N GLN A 106 -12.91 17.66 -5.29
CA GLN A 106 -11.76 16.90 -4.82
C GLN A 106 -11.05 16.03 -5.88
N MET A 107 -11.23 16.39 -7.15
CA MET A 107 -10.67 15.73 -8.31
C MET A 107 -9.40 16.44 -8.80
N MET A 108 -8.52 15.71 -9.49
CA MET A 108 -7.34 16.23 -10.18
C MET A 108 -7.52 15.91 -11.67
N ASP A 109 -7.75 16.92 -12.50
CA ASP A 109 -8.09 16.71 -13.92
C ASP A 109 -6.85 16.44 -14.78
N TYR A 110 -6.99 15.48 -15.70
CA TYR A 110 -5.94 15.10 -16.63
C TYR A 110 -6.07 15.87 -17.95
N ASN A 111 -5.01 16.56 -18.36
CA ASN A 111 -4.91 17.21 -19.65
C ASN A 111 -4.27 16.22 -20.64
N ASP A 112 -5.12 15.59 -21.44
CA ASP A 112 -4.77 14.58 -22.45
C ASP A 112 -4.22 15.23 -23.74
N PHE A 113 -3.04 14.79 -24.19
CA PHE A 113 -2.42 15.20 -25.46
C PHE A 113 -2.46 14.12 -26.54
N VAL A 114 -2.90 12.90 -26.21
CA VAL A 114 -3.02 11.80 -27.18
C VAL A 114 -4.31 11.92 -27.98
N ARG A 115 -5.43 12.32 -27.35
CA ARG A 115 -6.68 12.68 -28.05
C ARG A 115 -6.65 14.09 -28.65
N HIS A 116 -5.82 14.98 -28.09
CA HIS A 116 -5.74 16.38 -28.50
C HIS A 116 -4.28 16.83 -28.72
N PRO A 117 -3.57 16.24 -29.71
CA PRO A 117 -2.16 16.55 -29.97
C PRO A 117 -1.95 18.01 -30.42
N ASP A 118 -2.99 18.63 -30.99
CA ASP A 118 -3.08 20.05 -31.34
C ASP A 118 -3.00 20.97 -30.11
N TRP A 119 -3.47 20.53 -28.93
CA TRP A 119 -3.42 21.34 -27.71
C TRP A 119 -2.04 21.35 -27.06
N THR A 120 -1.20 20.35 -27.32
CA THR A 120 0.10 20.10 -26.64
C THR A 120 0.92 21.38 -26.46
N GLU A 121 1.18 22.12 -27.54
CA GLU A 121 2.06 23.30 -27.48
C GLU A 121 1.42 24.45 -26.71
N SER A 122 0.14 24.75 -26.98
CA SER A 122 -0.60 25.81 -26.29
C SER A 122 -0.72 25.56 -24.79
N ARG A 123 -0.89 24.29 -24.39
CA ARG A 123 -0.99 23.86 -22.99
C ARG A 123 0.35 23.86 -22.29
N LEU A 124 1.45 23.49 -22.96
CA LEU A 124 2.79 23.61 -22.39
C LEU A 124 3.26 25.06 -22.26
N LYS A 125 2.79 25.98 -23.12
CA LYS A 125 3.03 27.43 -22.98
C LYS A 125 2.18 28.12 -21.91
N ALA A 126 1.14 27.45 -21.42
CA ALA A 126 0.17 27.98 -20.47
C ALA A 126 -0.43 26.85 -19.62
N ILE A 127 0.38 26.24 -18.75
CA ILE A 127 -0.11 25.12 -17.94
C ILE A 127 -1.16 25.60 -16.93
N GLU A 128 -2.40 25.18 -17.13
CA GLU A 128 -3.48 25.35 -16.15
C GLU A 128 -3.68 24.01 -15.41
N VAL A 129 -3.12 23.91 -14.19
CA VAL A 129 -3.36 22.77 -13.27
C VAL A 129 -4.09 23.14 -11.98
N TYR A 130 -4.24 24.45 -11.72
CA TYR A 130 -5.18 25.00 -10.75
C TYR A 130 -6.44 25.40 -11.52
N GLY A 131 -7.59 24.78 -11.23
CA GLY A 131 -8.83 25.15 -11.90
C GLY A 131 -9.28 26.56 -11.49
N ARG A 132 -9.69 27.43 -12.43
CA ARG A 132 -10.12 28.84 -12.20
C ARG A 132 -11.24 29.09 -11.15
N GLN A 133 -11.79 28.04 -10.53
CA GLN A 133 -12.74 28.15 -9.41
C GLN A 133 -12.27 27.45 -8.12
N SER A 134 -11.02 26.99 -8.08
CA SER A 134 -10.47 26.25 -6.95
C SER A 134 -10.43 27.14 -5.69
N ASN A 135 -11.02 26.64 -4.60
CA ASN A 135 -10.93 27.25 -3.27
C ASN A 135 -9.60 26.88 -2.58
N SER A 136 -8.60 26.45 -3.35
CA SER A 136 -7.34 25.96 -2.81
C SER A 136 -6.51 27.08 -2.19
N THR A 137 -5.83 26.69 -1.11
CA THR A 137 -4.80 27.48 -0.42
C THR A 137 -3.41 26.92 -0.71
N ALA A 138 -3.27 26.13 -1.79
CA ALA A 138 -2.01 25.53 -2.22
C ALA A 138 -1.07 26.60 -2.79
N GLU A 139 -0.09 27.00 -1.98
CA GLU A 139 1.07 27.79 -2.42
C GLU A 139 2.05 26.98 -3.27
N VAL A 140 1.88 25.65 -3.32
CA VAL A 140 2.74 24.68 -4.02
C VAL A 140 1.86 23.61 -4.65
N ILE A 141 2.07 23.31 -5.93
CA ILE A 141 1.38 22.26 -6.69
C ILE A 141 2.43 21.38 -7.37
N ASN A 142 2.39 20.07 -7.17
CA ASN A 142 3.20 19.14 -7.93
C ASN A 142 2.52 18.89 -9.29
N THR A 143 3.22 19.21 -10.37
CA THR A 143 2.76 19.04 -11.75
C THR A 143 3.47 17.84 -12.36
N TYR A 144 2.69 16.83 -12.73
CA TYR A 144 3.17 15.56 -13.25
C TYR A 144 2.93 15.49 -14.75
N PHE A 145 4.02 15.46 -15.52
CA PHE A 145 4.00 15.22 -16.96
C PHE A 145 4.09 13.71 -17.20
N VAL A 146 3.09 13.19 -17.90
CA VAL A 146 2.90 11.76 -18.16
C VAL A 146 3.54 11.41 -19.49
N TYR A 147 4.45 10.43 -19.48
CA TYR A 147 5.08 9.91 -20.68
C TYR A 147 4.75 8.43 -20.87
N ARG A 148 4.45 8.06 -22.11
CA ARG A 148 4.38 6.66 -22.53
C ARG A 148 5.78 6.17 -22.84
N ASP A 149 6.24 5.15 -22.12
CA ASP A 149 7.40 4.36 -22.51
C ASP A 149 7.03 3.49 -23.72
N THR A 150 7.66 3.73 -24.86
CA THR A 150 7.46 2.96 -26.10
C THR A 150 7.95 1.52 -26.01
N GLN A 151 8.80 1.20 -25.01
CA GLN A 151 9.31 -0.15 -24.75
C GLN A 151 8.52 -0.88 -23.65
N SER A 152 7.56 -0.23 -22.99
CA SER A 152 6.75 -0.89 -21.98
C SER A 152 5.82 -1.94 -22.60
N LYS A 153 5.70 -3.07 -21.90
CA LYS A 153 4.74 -4.14 -22.21
C LYS A 153 3.39 -3.92 -21.53
N GLU A 154 3.29 -2.96 -20.62
CA GLU A 154 2.05 -2.61 -19.92
C GLU A 154 1.07 -1.90 -20.89
N PRO A 155 -0.24 -2.22 -20.85
CA PRO A 155 -1.23 -1.61 -21.73
C PRO A 155 -1.27 -0.08 -21.67
N ALA A 156 -1.21 0.56 -22.85
CA ALA A 156 -1.33 2.01 -22.97
C ALA A 156 -2.75 2.56 -22.76
N GLN A 157 -3.73 1.67 -22.56
CA GLN A 157 -5.14 1.98 -22.31
C GLN A 157 -5.83 0.82 -21.58
N ILE A 158 -6.93 1.10 -20.91
CA ILE A 158 -7.86 0.09 -20.40
C ILE A 158 -8.59 -0.56 -21.58
N THR A 159 -8.64 -1.89 -21.60
CA THR A 159 -9.55 -2.62 -22.48
C THR A 159 -10.81 -2.99 -21.70
N ILE A 160 -11.96 -2.45 -22.10
CA ILE A 160 -13.27 -2.85 -21.57
C ILE A 160 -13.87 -3.97 -22.44
N PRO A 161 -14.61 -4.94 -21.85
CA PRO A 161 -15.25 -6.03 -22.59
C PRO A 161 -16.23 -5.54 -23.67
N ASP A 162 -16.46 -6.32 -24.72
CA ASP A 162 -17.42 -5.99 -25.79
C ASP A 162 -18.85 -5.74 -25.26
N GLU A 163 -19.25 -6.48 -24.21
CA GLU A 163 -20.52 -6.23 -23.53
C GLU A 163 -20.53 -4.94 -22.71
N ALA A 164 -19.37 -4.45 -22.25
CA ALA A 164 -19.26 -3.12 -21.66
C ALA A 164 -19.25 -2.02 -22.72
N GLN A 165 -18.90 -2.35 -23.97
CA GLN A 165 -18.96 -1.41 -25.09
C GLN A 165 -20.40 -1.10 -25.54
N LYS A 166 -21.33 -2.05 -25.37
CA LYS A 166 -22.74 -1.95 -25.74
C LYS A 166 -23.57 -1.31 -24.61
N ARG A 167 -24.03 -0.07 -24.82
CA ARG A 167 -25.07 0.56 -23.98
C ARG A 167 -26.43 -0.03 -24.36
N GLU A 168 -27.24 -0.37 -23.37
CA GLU A 168 -28.55 -1.00 -23.58
C GLU A 168 -29.63 -0.29 -22.74
N PRO A 169 -30.63 0.36 -23.39
CA PRO A 169 -31.75 0.96 -22.68
C PRO A 169 -32.45 -0.03 -21.72
N GLY A 170 -32.89 0.46 -20.56
CA GLY A 170 -33.51 -0.38 -19.53
C GLY A 170 -32.56 -1.27 -18.72
N LYS A 171 -31.23 -1.19 -18.95
CA LYS A 171 -30.22 -1.97 -18.22
C LYS A 171 -29.12 -1.09 -17.63
N VAL A 172 -28.54 -1.55 -16.52
CA VAL A 172 -27.24 -1.10 -16.02
C VAL A 172 -26.31 -2.30 -15.98
N LYS A 173 -25.14 -2.21 -16.63
CA LYS A 173 -24.16 -3.31 -16.70
C LYS A 173 -22.86 -2.95 -15.98
N LEU A 174 -22.41 -3.79 -15.07
CA LEU A 174 -21.24 -3.57 -14.24
C LEU A 174 -20.24 -4.71 -14.42
N PHE A 175 -19.00 -4.39 -14.74
CA PHE A 175 -17.94 -5.33 -15.06
C PHE A 175 -16.78 -5.15 -14.07
N PHE A 176 -16.08 -6.24 -13.75
CA PHE A 176 -14.95 -6.25 -12.82
C PHE A 176 -13.78 -6.95 -13.50
N THR A 177 -12.82 -6.19 -14.02
CA THR A 177 -11.78 -6.70 -14.93
C THR A 177 -10.37 -6.34 -14.50
N ASP A 178 -9.37 -7.00 -15.08
CA ASP A 178 -8.03 -6.42 -15.16
C ASP A 178 -7.98 -5.31 -16.24
N VAL A 179 -6.80 -4.72 -16.44
CA VAL A 179 -6.57 -3.67 -17.45
C VAL A 179 -6.72 -4.16 -18.90
N ASN A 180 -6.61 -5.47 -19.14
CA ASN A 180 -6.78 -6.11 -20.45
C ASN A 180 -8.23 -6.52 -20.73
N GLY A 181 -9.15 -6.30 -19.79
CA GLY A 181 -10.55 -6.69 -19.91
C GLY A 181 -10.84 -8.13 -19.47
N ASN A 182 -9.88 -8.86 -18.91
CA ASN A 182 -10.11 -10.20 -18.37
C ASN A 182 -11.00 -10.10 -17.12
N GLU A 183 -12.10 -10.85 -17.07
CA GLU A 183 -13.03 -10.82 -15.94
C GLU A 183 -12.41 -11.42 -14.65
N ILE A 184 -12.56 -10.70 -13.54
CA ILE A 184 -12.12 -11.09 -12.19
C ILE A 184 -13.31 -11.60 -11.36
N LEU A 185 -14.49 -11.02 -11.59
CA LEU A 185 -15.77 -11.41 -11.03
C LEU A 185 -16.83 -11.35 -12.12
N ASP A 186 -17.87 -12.18 -11.99
CA ASP A 186 -19.02 -12.19 -12.90
C ASP A 186 -19.65 -10.79 -13.03
N PRO A 187 -20.02 -10.35 -14.25
CA PRO A 187 -20.66 -9.07 -14.44
C PRO A 187 -22.05 -9.02 -13.79
N ILE A 188 -22.44 -7.85 -13.29
CA ILE A 188 -23.77 -7.62 -12.72
C ILE A 188 -24.60 -6.84 -13.74
N VAL A 189 -25.75 -7.39 -14.10
CA VAL A 189 -26.73 -6.73 -14.98
C VAL A 189 -28.00 -6.47 -14.17
N TYR A 190 -28.35 -5.20 -14.00
CA TYR A 190 -29.65 -4.80 -13.49
C TYR A 190 -30.60 -4.52 -14.66
N THR A 191 -31.88 -4.90 -14.52
CA THR A 191 -32.94 -4.69 -15.50
C THR A 191 -34.12 -3.97 -14.85
N GLY A 192 -34.68 -2.98 -15.52
CA GLY A 192 -35.81 -2.18 -15.01
C GLY A 192 -35.35 -0.98 -14.18
N LYS A 193 -36.31 -0.31 -13.55
CA LYS A 193 -36.12 1.02 -12.92
C LYS A 193 -35.40 0.94 -11.57
N PRO A 194 -34.61 1.98 -11.20
CA PRO A 194 -33.97 2.09 -9.88
C PRO A 194 -34.99 2.12 -8.72
N PRO A 195 -34.59 1.82 -7.48
CA PRO A 195 -33.20 1.68 -7.00
C PRO A 195 -32.58 0.30 -7.22
N TYR A 196 -31.31 0.29 -7.65
CA TYR A 196 -30.51 -0.92 -7.79
C TYR A 196 -29.84 -1.33 -6.47
N GLU A 197 -29.39 -2.59 -6.37
CA GLU A 197 -28.67 -3.06 -5.18
C GLU A 197 -27.38 -2.25 -5.00
N ARG A 198 -27.21 -1.62 -3.83
CA ARG A 198 -26.03 -0.80 -3.53
C ARG A 198 -24.78 -1.67 -3.62
N LEU A 199 -23.79 -1.31 -4.44
CA LEU A 199 -22.56 -2.09 -4.61
C LEU A 199 -21.68 -2.20 -3.36
N LYS A 200 -21.88 -1.34 -2.35
CA LYS A 200 -21.06 -1.23 -1.14
C LYS A 200 -20.74 -2.55 -0.38
N PRO A 201 -21.61 -3.58 -0.32
CA PRO A 201 -21.28 -4.87 0.28
C PRO A 201 -20.35 -5.73 -0.60
N ARG A 202 -20.44 -5.57 -1.93
CA ARG A 202 -19.73 -6.38 -2.94
C ARG A 202 -18.40 -5.75 -3.35
N PHE A 203 -18.41 -4.46 -3.73
CA PHE A 203 -17.23 -3.70 -4.16
C PHE A 203 -16.30 -3.36 -2.98
N LYS A 204 -15.00 -3.63 -3.15
CA LYS A 204 -13.95 -3.35 -2.17
C LYS A 204 -12.68 -2.96 -2.92
N MET A 205 -11.94 -1.96 -2.41
CA MET A 205 -10.64 -1.57 -3.00
C MET A 205 -9.61 -2.71 -3.00
N ASN A 206 -9.77 -3.68 -2.09
CA ASN A 206 -9.03 -4.95 -2.11
C ASN A 206 -10.05 -6.08 -2.20
N MET A 207 -9.95 -6.92 -3.22
CA MET A 207 -10.82 -8.08 -3.41
C MET A 207 -10.02 -9.29 -3.89
N THR A 208 -10.71 -10.42 -4.09
CA THR A 208 -10.18 -11.59 -4.77
C THR A 208 -10.96 -11.83 -6.06
N ASN A 209 -10.40 -12.64 -6.97
CA ASN A 209 -11.19 -13.27 -8.03
C ASN A 209 -12.30 -14.17 -7.46
N LYS A 210 -13.19 -14.60 -8.37
CA LYS A 210 -14.30 -15.52 -8.14
C LYS A 210 -13.92 -16.78 -7.34
N GLU A 211 -12.76 -17.38 -7.62
CA GLU A 211 -12.27 -18.60 -6.95
C GLU A 211 -11.67 -18.32 -5.55
N GLY A 212 -11.46 -17.06 -5.19
CA GLY A 212 -10.76 -16.67 -3.96
C GLY A 212 -9.24 -16.95 -3.99
N THR A 213 -8.67 -17.27 -5.16
CA THR A 213 -7.28 -17.75 -5.29
C THR A 213 -6.23 -16.65 -5.41
N TYR A 214 -6.63 -15.45 -5.85
CA TYR A 214 -5.73 -14.37 -6.20
C TYR A 214 -6.29 -13.02 -5.73
N ARG A 215 -5.40 -12.12 -5.28
CA ARG A 215 -5.79 -10.81 -4.74
C ARG A 215 -5.61 -9.71 -5.78
N TYR A 216 -6.51 -8.73 -5.73
CA TYR A 216 -6.56 -7.61 -6.65
C TYR A 216 -6.78 -6.29 -5.90
N TYR A 217 -6.20 -5.20 -6.43
CA TYR A 217 -6.40 -3.84 -5.94
C TYR A 217 -7.03 -2.95 -7.00
N TYR A 218 -8.05 -2.20 -6.61
CA TYR A 218 -8.79 -1.34 -7.51
C TYR A 218 -7.99 -0.12 -8.00
N ARG A 219 -7.95 0.10 -9.32
CA ARG A 219 -7.18 1.18 -9.95
C ARG A 219 -8.01 2.21 -10.69
N ALA A 220 -9.06 1.83 -11.40
CA ALA A 220 -9.85 2.78 -12.20
C ALA A 220 -11.27 2.30 -12.44
N VAL A 221 -12.14 3.20 -12.88
CA VAL A 221 -13.42 2.87 -13.51
C VAL A 221 -13.55 3.61 -14.83
N VAL A 222 -13.95 2.87 -15.86
CA VAL A 222 -14.47 3.43 -17.12
C VAL A 222 -15.98 3.49 -16.98
N ALA A 223 -16.49 4.69 -16.74
CA ALA A 223 -17.90 4.97 -16.50
C ALA A 223 -18.53 5.52 -17.78
N ARG A 224 -19.32 4.69 -18.47
CA ARG A 224 -20.07 5.05 -19.66
C ARG A 224 -21.51 5.32 -19.25
N TYR A 225 -21.92 6.59 -19.26
CA TYR A 225 -23.33 6.93 -19.00
C TYR A 225 -24.20 6.61 -20.22
N ALA A 226 -25.52 6.73 -20.08
CA ALA A 226 -26.50 6.48 -21.16
C ALA A 226 -26.18 7.23 -22.46
N ASP A 227 -26.81 6.84 -23.57
CA ASP A 227 -26.50 7.38 -24.90
C ASP A 227 -26.60 8.92 -24.96
N GLY A 228 -25.47 9.55 -25.30
CA GLY A 228 -25.28 11.01 -25.27
C GLY A 228 -24.52 11.54 -24.04
N GLY A 229 -24.41 10.77 -22.95
CA GLY A 229 -23.62 11.11 -21.76
C GLY A 229 -22.10 10.87 -21.91
N GLY A 230 -21.68 10.03 -22.86
CA GLY A 230 -20.27 9.75 -23.15
C GLY A 230 -19.57 8.89 -22.09
N THR A 231 -18.23 8.92 -22.09
CA THR A 231 -17.39 8.10 -21.21
C THR A 231 -16.51 8.95 -20.30
N TYR A 232 -16.49 8.62 -19.01
CA TYR A 232 -15.66 9.22 -17.98
C TYR A 232 -14.66 8.19 -17.48
N ILE A 233 -13.39 8.56 -17.34
CA ILE A 233 -12.34 7.68 -16.83
C ILE A 233 -11.83 8.23 -15.51
N TYR A 234 -12.11 7.51 -14.43
CA TYR A 234 -11.70 7.88 -13.09
C TYR A 234 -10.65 6.91 -12.55
N SER A 235 -9.47 7.41 -12.22
CA SER A 235 -8.41 6.60 -11.60
C SER A 235 -8.27 6.88 -10.10
N ASN A 236 -7.71 5.91 -9.38
CA ASN A 236 -7.52 5.93 -7.95
C ASN A 236 -6.10 6.42 -7.61
N GLN A 237 -5.99 7.57 -6.94
CA GLN A 237 -4.75 8.19 -6.42
C GLN A 237 -3.72 8.69 -7.45
N LYS A 238 -3.55 8.04 -8.60
CA LYS A 238 -2.61 8.43 -9.67
C LYS A 238 -3.13 8.02 -11.06
N VAL A 239 -2.49 8.53 -12.11
CA VAL A 239 -2.73 8.10 -13.50
C VAL A 239 -2.58 6.59 -13.63
N PHE A 240 -3.43 5.98 -14.44
CA PHE A 240 -3.46 4.55 -14.69
C PHE A 240 -3.80 4.28 -16.15
N ALA A 241 -3.02 3.43 -16.83
CA ALA A 241 -3.16 3.10 -18.25
C ALA A 241 -3.43 4.35 -19.14
N ASN A 242 -2.61 5.40 -18.94
CA ASN A 242 -2.68 6.69 -19.64
C ASN A 242 -4.02 7.44 -19.52
N MET A 243 -4.89 7.10 -18.57
CA MET A 243 -6.29 7.55 -18.50
C MET A 243 -7.08 7.26 -19.79
N MET A 244 -6.75 6.19 -20.50
CA MET A 244 -7.38 5.82 -21.76
C MET A 244 -8.23 4.57 -21.64
N ALA A 245 -9.19 4.42 -22.56
CA ALA A 245 -9.88 3.17 -22.80
C ALA A 245 -10.11 2.96 -24.31
N ASN A 246 -10.39 1.73 -24.73
CA ASN A 246 -10.76 1.34 -26.10
C ASN A 246 -12.14 1.89 -26.54
N VAL A 247 -12.39 3.19 -26.37
CA VAL A 247 -13.65 3.88 -26.71
C VAL A 247 -13.35 5.25 -27.32
N SER A 248 -14.18 5.69 -28.27
CA SER A 248 -14.00 6.98 -28.95
C SER A 248 -14.59 8.17 -28.19
N ASP A 249 -15.58 7.94 -27.31
CA ASP A 249 -16.43 8.97 -26.71
C ASP A 249 -16.01 9.41 -25.28
N ILE A 250 -14.71 9.45 -24.99
CA ILE A 250 -14.20 9.99 -23.72
C ILE A 250 -14.48 11.49 -23.63
N VAL A 251 -15.16 11.89 -22.55
CA VAL A 251 -15.58 13.26 -22.21
C VAL A 251 -14.71 13.86 -21.11
N GLN A 252 -14.28 13.06 -20.12
CA GLN A 252 -13.48 13.54 -18.98
C GLN A 252 -12.58 12.43 -18.42
N GLN A 253 -11.38 12.85 -18.00
CA GLN A 253 -10.37 12.02 -17.34
C GLN A 253 -9.94 12.72 -16.06
N SER A 254 -10.19 12.11 -14.89
CA SER A 254 -9.85 12.72 -13.60
C SER A 254 -9.35 11.68 -12.60
N ILE A 255 -8.40 12.07 -11.76
CA ILE A 255 -7.84 11.24 -10.71
C ILE A 255 -8.54 11.58 -9.40
N LEU A 256 -9.09 10.58 -8.72
CA LEU A 256 -9.93 10.73 -7.54
C LEU A 256 -9.23 10.27 -6.25
N GLN A 257 -9.66 10.87 -5.14
CA GLN A 257 -9.33 10.38 -3.79
C GLN A 257 -10.14 9.13 -3.44
N VAL A 258 -9.58 8.29 -2.56
CA VAL A 258 -10.14 6.99 -2.15
C VAL A 258 -11.60 7.07 -1.69
N ASP A 259 -11.99 8.12 -0.96
CA ASP A 259 -13.37 8.25 -0.47
C ASP A 259 -14.36 8.64 -1.59
N TYR A 260 -13.91 9.41 -2.58
CA TYR A 260 -14.72 9.84 -3.73
C TYR A 260 -14.89 8.72 -4.76
N ILE A 261 -13.83 7.96 -5.02
CA ILE A 261 -13.87 6.83 -5.96
C ILE A 261 -14.72 5.67 -5.41
N TYR A 262 -14.81 5.51 -4.07
CA TYR A 262 -15.86 4.69 -3.46
C TYR A 262 -17.26 5.21 -3.78
N GLY A 263 -17.48 6.53 -3.75
CA GLY A 263 -18.75 7.16 -4.12
C GLY A 263 -19.18 6.84 -5.55
N VAL A 264 -18.26 6.98 -6.52
CA VAL A 264 -18.50 6.58 -7.93
C VAL A 264 -18.81 5.08 -8.03
N ALA A 265 -18.07 4.23 -7.32
CA ALA A 265 -18.23 2.78 -7.37
C ALA A 265 -19.44 2.23 -6.57
N VAL A 266 -20.17 3.06 -5.82
CA VAL A 266 -21.38 2.64 -5.07
C VAL A 266 -22.58 3.58 -5.23
N GLY A 267 -22.50 4.49 -6.21
CA GLY A 267 -23.56 5.43 -6.55
C GLY A 267 -24.76 4.77 -7.23
N GLU A 268 -25.75 5.59 -7.55
CA GLU A 268 -26.86 5.20 -8.42
C GLU A 268 -26.45 5.44 -9.87
N PHE A 269 -26.86 4.55 -10.77
CA PHE A 269 -26.52 4.59 -12.20
C PHE A 269 -27.81 4.74 -13.02
N GLU A 270 -27.72 5.41 -14.16
CA GLU A 270 -28.85 5.60 -15.07
C GLU A 270 -29.00 4.41 -16.03
N GLU A 271 -30.23 4.04 -16.38
CA GLU A 271 -30.50 3.04 -17.43
C GLU A 271 -29.76 3.39 -18.73
N GLY A 272 -29.15 2.39 -19.38
CA GLY A 272 -28.23 2.58 -20.50
C GLY A 272 -26.74 2.64 -20.11
N SER A 273 -26.41 2.81 -18.82
CA SER A 273 -25.02 2.98 -18.37
C SER A 273 -24.25 1.66 -18.25
N THR A 274 -22.96 1.68 -18.58
CA THR A 274 -22.00 0.59 -18.32
C THR A 274 -20.82 1.07 -17.48
N MET A 275 -20.45 0.32 -16.45
CA MET A 275 -19.32 0.65 -15.57
C MET A 275 -18.31 -0.50 -15.59
N THR A 276 -17.08 -0.25 -16.01
CA THR A 276 -16.00 -1.25 -15.94
C THR A 276 -15.03 -0.87 -14.83
N PHE A 277 -15.09 -1.59 -13.71
CA PHE A 277 -14.18 -1.45 -12.58
C PHE A 277 -12.91 -2.27 -12.84
N VAL A 278 -11.77 -1.58 -12.83
CA VAL A 278 -10.48 -2.13 -13.26
C VAL A 278 -9.56 -2.31 -12.06
N PHE A 279 -8.92 -3.47 -11.99
CA PHE A 279 -8.06 -3.86 -10.88
C PHE A 279 -6.68 -4.34 -11.36
N GLU A 280 -5.67 -4.16 -10.51
CA GLU A 280 -4.34 -4.72 -10.70
C GLU A 280 -4.14 -5.99 -9.83
N PRO A 281 -3.41 -7.01 -10.35
CA PRO A 281 -3.02 -8.18 -9.58
C PRO A 281 -2.04 -7.84 -8.44
N LEU A 282 -2.33 -8.31 -7.22
CA LEU A 282 -1.44 -8.18 -6.05
C LEU A 282 -0.65 -9.46 -5.72
N GLY A 283 -1.04 -10.61 -6.26
CA GLY A 283 -0.45 -11.92 -5.96
C GLY A 283 -1.46 -12.94 -5.42
N PRO A 284 -1.10 -14.23 -5.37
CA PRO A 284 -1.96 -15.29 -4.87
C PRO A 284 -2.39 -15.05 -3.41
N VAL A 285 -3.54 -15.59 -3.03
CA VAL A 285 -3.91 -15.76 -1.62
C VAL A 285 -3.06 -16.89 -1.04
N GLN A 286 -2.47 -16.66 0.13
CA GLN A 286 -1.61 -17.63 0.80
C GLN A 286 -2.01 -17.79 2.27
N TYR A 287 -1.85 -19.02 2.76
CA TYR A 287 -2.13 -19.40 4.14
C TYR A 287 -0.93 -20.15 4.73
N ASN A 288 -0.82 -20.13 6.05
CA ASN A 288 0.20 -20.88 6.77
C ASN A 288 -0.22 -22.36 6.89
N LEU A 289 0.56 -23.26 6.29
CA LEU A 289 0.53 -24.68 6.61
C LEU A 289 1.62 -24.96 7.65
N THR A 290 1.22 -25.45 8.82
CA THR A 290 2.14 -25.90 9.87
C THR A 290 2.23 -27.43 9.86
N ILE A 291 3.44 -27.96 9.90
CA ILE A 291 3.72 -29.39 9.87
C ILE A 291 4.38 -29.74 11.20
N GLU A 292 3.73 -30.59 11.99
CA GLU A 292 4.22 -31.04 13.30
C GLU A 292 4.72 -32.49 13.22
N TYR A 293 5.84 -32.77 13.90
CA TYR A 293 6.44 -34.10 13.99
C TYR A 293 6.37 -34.57 15.44
N VAL A 294 5.59 -35.62 15.70
CA VAL A 294 5.30 -36.09 17.07
C VAL A 294 5.55 -37.58 17.22
N ASP A 295 5.88 -38.01 18.44
CA ASP A 295 5.98 -39.42 18.80
C ASP A 295 4.59 -40.09 18.95
N GLU A 296 4.58 -41.39 19.28
CA GLU A 296 3.39 -42.21 19.50
C GLU A 296 2.41 -41.60 20.52
N ASN A 297 2.92 -40.80 21.46
CA ASN A 297 2.16 -40.16 22.54
C ASN A 297 1.76 -38.71 22.20
N GLY A 298 2.01 -38.25 20.97
CA GLY A 298 1.72 -36.89 20.52
C GLY A 298 2.71 -35.83 21.02
N LYS A 299 3.87 -36.24 21.55
CA LYS A 299 4.90 -35.31 22.05
C LYS A 299 5.86 -34.92 20.90
N PRO A 300 6.27 -33.64 20.78
CA PRO A 300 7.19 -33.22 19.70
C PRO A 300 8.53 -33.95 19.73
N ILE A 301 9.01 -34.36 18.55
CA ILE A 301 10.30 -35.03 18.38
C ILE A 301 11.45 -34.05 18.61
N ALA A 302 12.43 -34.45 19.42
CA ALA A 302 13.61 -33.63 19.69
C ALA A 302 14.45 -33.44 18.42
N GLY A 303 14.95 -32.23 18.18
CA GLY A 303 15.72 -31.89 16.97
C GLY A 303 14.86 -31.55 15.73
N HIS A 304 13.60 -32.00 15.68
CA HIS A 304 12.69 -31.80 14.55
C HIS A 304 11.53 -30.86 14.95
N PRO A 305 11.74 -29.53 15.02
CA PRO A 305 10.69 -28.58 15.37
C PRO A 305 9.64 -28.49 14.27
N ALA A 306 8.41 -28.17 14.66
CA ALA A 306 7.32 -27.89 13.72
C ALA A 306 7.73 -26.81 12.70
N GLN A 307 7.49 -27.10 11.43
CA GLN A 307 7.76 -26.19 10.32
C GLN A 307 6.50 -25.43 9.94
N THR A 308 6.63 -24.18 9.51
CA THR A 308 5.50 -23.39 8.96
C THR A 308 5.94 -22.81 7.63
N LYS A 309 5.18 -23.10 6.57
CA LYS A 309 5.38 -22.51 5.24
C LYS A 309 4.13 -21.81 4.74
N GLN A 310 4.33 -20.81 3.89
CA GLN A 310 3.24 -20.16 3.16
C GLN A 310 2.94 -20.99 1.92
N VAL A 311 1.69 -21.41 1.77
CA VAL A 311 1.21 -22.18 0.64
C VAL A 311 0.06 -21.40 0.00
N ASN A 312 -0.02 -21.42 -1.33
CA ASN A 312 -1.17 -20.84 -2.04
C ASN A 312 -2.46 -21.55 -1.60
N VAL A 313 -3.57 -20.81 -1.55
CA VAL A 313 -4.90 -21.40 -1.37
C VAL A 313 -5.19 -22.42 -2.48
N GLY A 314 -5.77 -23.57 -2.12
CA GLY A 314 -5.95 -24.69 -3.04
C GLY A 314 -5.38 -25.99 -2.48
N ALA A 315 -5.03 -26.93 -3.37
CA ALA A 315 -4.50 -28.22 -2.97
C ALA A 315 -3.08 -28.11 -2.41
N TYR A 316 -2.75 -28.96 -1.43
CA TYR A 316 -1.40 -29.17 -0.93
C TYR A 316 -1.11 -30.67 -0.79
N THR A 317 0.18 -31.01 -0.76
CA THR A 317 0.68 -32.37 -0.53
C THR A 317 1.98 -32.24 0.25
N GLU A 318 2.04 -32.92 1.40
CA GLU A 318 3.23 -32.98 2.24
C GLU A 318 3.62 -34.44 2.44
N GLU A 319 4.92 -34.71 2.50
CA GLU A 319 5.47 -36.02 2.81
C GLU A 319 6.17 -36.00 4.17
N ALA A 320 6.11 -37.12 4.87
CA ALA A 320 6.76 -37.32 6.15
C ALA A 320 8.29 -37.37 5.94
N PRO A 321 9.08 -36.42 6.48
CA PRO A 321 10.52 -36.49 6.38
C PRO A 321 11.05 -37.72 7.12
N GLU A 322 12.15 -38.29 6.62
CA GLU A 322 12.88 -39.32 7.35
C GLU A 322 13.53 -38.71 8.61
N ILE A 323 13.37 -39.39 9.75
CA ILE A 323 13.91 -38.97 11.04
C ILE A 323 14.73 -40.12 11.61
N ALA A 324 16.04 -39.91 11.79
CA ALA A 324 16.95 -40.95 12.26
C ALA A 324 16.52 -41.53 13.63
N GLY A 325 16.42 -42.86 13.71
CA GLY A 325 15.94 -43.57 14.90
C GLY A 325 14.42 -43.55 15.11
N TYR A 326 13.65 -43.15 14.10
CA TYR A 326 12.19 -43.12 14.12
C TYR A 326 11.58 -43.67 12.81
N THR A 327 10.41 -44.31 12.91
CA THR A 327 9.61 -44.79 11.77
C THR A 327 8.24 -44.14 11.78
N VAL A 328 7.77 -43.62 10.64
CA VAL A 328 6.40 -43.06 10.49
C VAL A 328 5.35 -44.13 10.77
N THR A 329 4.34 -43.82 11.60
CA THR A 329 3.26 -44.75 12.00
C THR A 329 1.86 -44.38 11.49
N GLY A 330 1.73 -43.24 10.81
CA GLY A 330 0.50 -42.84 10.10
C GLY A 330 0.74 -42.70 8.61
N ASP A 331 -0.08 -41.88 7.95
CA ASP A 331 0.07 -41.57 6.53
C ASP A 331 1.44 -40.95 6.25
N LYS A 332 2.20 -41.55 5.33
CA LYS A 332 3.48 -41.00 4.85
C LYS A 332 3.28 -39.75 3.99
N THR A 333 2.10 -39.59 3.39
CA THR A 333 1.75 -38.46 2.52
C THR A 333 0.41 -37.91 2.96
N ILE A 334 0.36 -36.61 3.30
CA ILE A 334 -0.86 -35.92 3.69
C ILE A 334 -1.22 -34.91 2.59
N THR A 335 -2.35 -35.15 1.94
CA THR A 335 -2.95 -34.24 0.97
C THR A 335 -4.14 -33.49 1.57
N GLY A 336 -4.40 -32.26 1.13
CA GLY A 336 -5.61 -31.55 1.54
C GLY A 336 -5.87 -30.28 0.72
N LYS A 337 -6.93 -29.56 1.07
CA LYS A 337 -7.24 -28.23 0.51
C LYS A 337 -7.10 -27.16 1.58
N LEU A 338 -6.21 -26.20 1.35
CA LEU A 338 -5.91 -25.10 2.25
C LEU A 338 -6.79 -23.90 1.91
N THR A 339 -7.78 -23.59 2.75
CA THR A 339 -8.67 -22.40 2.65
C THR A 339 -8.51 -21.43 3.83
N ASN A 340 -7.64 -21.77 4.78
CA ASN A 340 -7.28 -21.00 5.96
C ASN A 340 -5.94 -21.54 6.50
N ASP A 341 -5.32 -20.82 7.44
CA ASP A 341 -4.17 -21.36 8.20
C ASP A 341 -4.54 -22.72 8.83
N ALA A 342 -3.71 -23.74 8.63
CA ALA A 342 -3.95 -25.12 9.04
C ALA A 342 -2.69 -25.77 9.66
N THR A 343 -2.90 -26.86 10.39
CA THR A 343 -1.83 -27.70 10.93
C THR A 343 -2.07 -29.16 10.52
N ILE A 344 -1.03 -29.82 10.04
CA ILE A 344 -0.99 -31.28 9.85
C ILE A 344 0.07 -31.89 10.77
N THR A 345 -0.04 -33.18 11.05
CA THR A 345 0.83 -33.87 12.02
C THR A 345 1.26 -35.22 11.48
N PHE A 346 2.57 -35.42 11.35
CA PHE A 346 3.15 -36.75 11.11
C PHE A 346 3.50 -37.40 12.45
N LYS A 347 3.04 -38.65 12.64
CA LYS A 347 3.30 -39.45 13.84
C LYS A 347 4.42 -40.46 13.58
N TYR A 348 5.29 -40.65 14.56
CA TYR A 348 6.44 -41.54 14.48
C TYR A 348 6.56 -42.42 15.73
N LYS A 349 7.05 -43.65 15.53
CA LYS A 349 7.50 -44.57 16.57
C LYS A 349 9.02 -44.55 16.65
N LYS A 350 9.57 -44.58 17.87
CA LYS A 350 11.02 -44.68 18.06
C LYS A 350 11.48 -46.10 17.70
N THR A 351 12.46 -46.22 16.83
CA THR A 351 13.05 -47.51 16.46
C THR A 351 13.87 -48.03 17.64
N VAL A 352 13.52 -49.19 18.18
CA VAL A 352 14.32 -49.88 19.19
C VAL A 352 15.32 -50.80 18.49
N THR A 353 16.61 -50.44 18.55
CA THR A 353 17.68 -51.40 18.28
C THR A 353 17.62 -52.48 19.37
N PRO A 354 17.60 -53.78 19.03
CA PRO A 354 17.69 -54.84 20.04
C PRO A 354 18.96 -54.66 20.88
N PRO A 355 18.93 -54.97 22.19
CA PRO A 355 20.14 -54.98 22.99
C PRO A 355 21.11 -56.03 22.42
N ASN A 356 22.29 -55.58 21.98
CA ASN A 356 23.35 -56.48 21.57
C ASN A 356 23.72 -57.38 22.76
N PRO A 357 23.79 -58.72 22.61
CA PRO A 357 24.25 -59.60 23.67
C PRO A 357 25.67 -59.19 24.10
N GLY A 358 25.84 -58.88 25.38
CA GLY A 358 27.13 -58.48 25.93
C GLY A 358 28.10 -59.66 25.96
N PRO A 359 29.39 -59.50 25.59
CA PRO A 359 30.41 -60.50 25.84
C PRO A 359 30.87 -60.47 27.31
N THR A 360 30.96 -61.65 27.93
CA THR A 360 31.63 -61.90 29.22
C THR A 360 33.16 -62.09 29.03
N PRO A 361 34.01 -62.27 30.06
CA PRO A 361 35.28 -61.55 30.13
C PRO A 361 36.55 -62.40 29.91
N GLY A 362 37.66 -61.70 29.62
CA GLY A 362 39.02 -62.22 29.49
C GLY A 362 39.68 -61.78 28.17
N GLY A 363 40.95 -61.39 28.10
CA GLY A 363 41.93 -61.15 29.17
C GLY A 363 43.21 -60.53 28.60
N ASP A 364 43.80 -59.62 29.37
CA ASP A 364 45.19 -59.13 29.32
C ASP A 364 45.83 -58.45 28.08
N SER A 365 46.58 -57.39 28.45
CA SER A 365 47.86 -56.94 27.89
C SER A 365 47.94 -55.93 26.73
N ASN A 366 47.95 -54.65 27.15
CA ASN A 366 49.17 -53.79 27.14
C ASN A 366 49.68 -53.19 25.80
N THR A 367 49.52 -51.87 25.61
CA THR A 367 50.60 -50.83 25.64
C THR A 367 50.14 -49.50 24.99
N ASN A 368 50.71 -48.37 25.46
CA ASN A 368 50.75 -47.01 24.88
C ASN A 368 49.45 -46.41 24.30
N GLY A 369 48.91 -45.27 24.75
CA GLY A 369 49.50 -44.17 25.50
C GLY A 369 50.05 -43.06 24.59
N ASN A 370 49.23 -42.05 24.28
CA ASN A 370 49.58 -40.66 24.60
C ASN A 370 48.35 -39.73 24.59
N GLN A 371 48.50 -38.52 25.15
CA GLN A 371 47.44 -37.59 25.55
C GLN A 371 47.42 -36.28 24.72
N THR A 372 46.21 -35.79 24.40
CA THR A 372 45.83 -34.35 24.59
C THR A 372 46.39 -33.36 23.50
N PRO A 373 45.90 -32.10 23.32
CA PRO A 373 44.54 -31.72 22.88
C PRO A 373 44.49 -30.51 21.88
N THR A 374 43.29 -29.90 21.76
CA THR A 374 42.98 -28.47 21.49
C THR A 374 42.85 -27.86 20.07
N ASN A 375 41.58 -27.48 19.82
CA ASN A 375 41.05 -26.21 19.29
C ASN A 375 41.04 -25.86 17.77
N PRO A 376 39.94 -25.22 17.30
CA PRO A 376 39.74 -24.86 15.89
C PRO A 376 40.24 -23.45 15.55
N VAL A 377 40.75 -23.29 14.32
CA VAL A 377 41.20 -21.98 13.80
C VAL A 377 40.02 -21.17 13.23
N LYS A 378 39.99 -19.90 13.62
CA LYS A 378 39.06 -18.84 13.22
C LYS A 378 39.34 -18.34 11.79
N PRO A 379 38.35 -18.17 10.90
CA PRO A 379 38.54 -17.41 9.66
C PRO A 379 38.51 -15.90 9.94
N THR A 380 39.33 -15.13 9.24
CA THR A 380 39.26 -13.66 9.16
C THR A 380 39.53 -13.26 7.71
N PRO A 381 38.73 -12.38 7.09
CA PRO A 381 38.80 -12.12 5.65
C PRO A 381 39.59 -10.85 5.30
N GLU A 382 40.34 -10.88 4.20
CA GLU A 382 40.78 -9.67 3.50
C GLU A 382 41.23 -10.00 2.07
N VAL A 383 40.62 -9.38 1.05
CA VAL A 383 41.31 -8.74 -0.10
C VAL A 383 40.46 -7.58 -0.63
N THR A 384 41.16 -6.45 -0.71
CA THR A 384 41.00 -5.10 -1.28
C THR A 384 40.12 -4.89 -2.54
N ALA A 385 39.71 -3.63 -2.74
CA ALA A 385 38.89 -3.10 -3.83
C ALA A 385 39.69 -2.46 -4.99
N PRO A 386 39.01 -2.00 -6.06
CA PRO A 386 39.45 -0.86 -6.87
C PRO A 386 38.43 0.32 -6.90
N THR A 387 38.93 1.49 -7.29
CA THR A 387 38.23 2.78 -7.46
C THR A 387 38.60 3.31 -8.86
N THR A 388 37.86 4.16 -9.59
CA THR A 388 36.77 5.12 -9.27
C THR A 388 35.92 5.34 -10.55
N GLU A 389 34.62 5.72 -10.44
CA GLU A 389 34.00 6.86 -11.16
C GLU A 389 32.47 6.97 -10.96
N THR A 390 31.94 8.15 -11.25
CA THR A 390 30.64 8.65 -10.74
C THR A 390 29.51 8.54 -11.76
N ALA A 391 28.48 7.74 -11.43
CA ALA A 391 27.14 7.83 -12.02
C ALA A 391 26.10 7.65 -10.90
N GLU A 392 25.14 8.57 -10.75
CA GLU A 392 24.23 8.58 -9.61
C GLU A 392 23.12 7.52 -9.70
N GLN A 393 23.30 6.41 -8.97
CA GLN A 393 22.23 5.45 -8.71
C GLN A 393 21.16 6.02 -7.75
N PRO A 394 19.90 5.54 -7.81
CA PRO A 394 18.86 5.89 -6.85
C PRO A 394 19.29 5.63 -5.40
N ALA A 395 19.31 6.70 -4.59
CA ALA A 395 20.07 6.75 -3.34
C ALA A 395 19.55 5.82 -2.23
N LYS A 396 20.12 4.61 -2.15
CA LYS A 396 19.94 3.54 -1.14
C LYS A 396 19.56 4.07 0.25
N VAL A 397 18.35 3.76 0.71
CA VAL A 397 17.84 4.18 2.02
C VAL A 397 18.62 3.49 3.15
N PRO A 398 19.12 4.22 4.18
CA PRO A 398 19.89 3.63 5.28
C PRO A 398 19.17 2.52 6.06
N ASN A 399 19.92 1.49 6.48
CA ASN A 399 19.40 0.30 7.19
C ASN A 399 18.64 0.60 8.50
N TYR A 400 18.80 1.79 9.07
CA TYR A 400 18.11 2.23 10.28
C TYR A 400 16.71 2.80 10.00
N ALA A 401 16.41 3.18 8.76
CA ALA A 401 15.16 3.82 8.38
C ALA A 401 13.99 2.84 8.51
N ALA A 402 12.83 3.31 8.98
CA ALA A 402 11.60 2.52 8.88
C ALA A 402 11.30 2.22 7.41
N LYS A 403 10.78 1.02 7.13
CA LYS A 403 10.26 0.68 5.80
C LYS A 403 9.01 1.51 5.51
N GLU A 404 8.72 1.75 4.24
CA GLU A 404 7.40 2.21 3.79
C GLU A 404 6.28 1.32 4.38
N GLY A 405 5.13 1.93 4.66
CA GLY A 405 4.02 1.32 5.39
C GLY A 405 4.29 1.04 6.89
N ALA A 406 5.53 1.16 7.37
CA ALA A 406 5.86 0.83 8.76
C ALA A 406 5.57 2.01 9.71
N ALA A 407 5.14 1.67 10.94
CA ALA A 407 4.83 2.67 11.95
C ALA A 407 6.09 3.18 12.67
N VAL A 408 6.23 4.50 12.76
CA VAL A 408 7.22 5.24 13.54
C VAL A 408 6.57 6.10 14.62
N TYR A 409 7.33 6.51 15.63
CA TYR A 409 6.86 7.42 16.67
C TYR A 409 7.95 8.42 17.10
N ALA A 410 7.52 9.64 17.43
CA ALA A 410 8.43 10.69 17.88
C ALA A 410 8.87 10.45 19.33
N VAL A 411 10.18 10.52 19.60
CA VAL A 411 10.78 10.38 20.93
C VAL A 411 11.15 11.73 21.56
N ASN A 412 11.32 12.76 20.73
CA ASN A 412 11.54 14.16 21.09
C ASN A 412 10.53 15.05 20.35
N HIS A 413 10.54 16.35 20.68
CA HIS A 413 9.70 17.35 20.01
C HIS A 413 10.04 17.43 18.50
N ILE A 414 9.02 17.39 17.64
CA ILE A 414 9.15 17.57 16.19
C ILE A 414 8.00 18.44 15.66
N TYR A 415 8.20 19.02 14.48
CA TYR A 415 7.09 19.48 13.64
C TYR A 415 6.93 18.53 12.45
N MET A 416 5.73 18.48 11.89
CA MET A 416 5.49 18.00 10.52
C MET A 416 5.49 19.21 9.59
N TYR A 417 6.05 19.03 8.40
CA TYR A 417 6.26 20.10 7.42
C TYR A 417 5.57 19.80 6.09
N LYS A 418 5.18 20.84 5.34
CA LYS A 418 4.69 20.71 3.95
C LYS A 418 5.72 20.02 3.05
N ASN A 419 7.02 20.35 3.20
CA ASN A 419 8.11 19.87 2.33
C ASN A 419 9.29 19.32 3.16
N ALA A 420 10.14 18.48 2.55
CA ALA A 420 11.27 17.80 3.19
C ALA A 420 12.37 18.74 3.78
N THR A 421 12.49 19.97 3.28
CA THR A 421 13.58 20.90 3.64
C THR A 421 13.35 21.69 4.93
N PHE A 422 12.15 21.60 5.52
CA PHE A 422 11.86 22.03 6.90
C PHE A 422 11.95 23.55 7.16
N LYS A 423 11.54 24.38 6.19
CA LYS A 423 11.42 25.84 6.38
C LYS A 423 10.45 26.13 7.54
N LYS A 424 10.75 27.12 8.40
CA LYS A 424 9.93 27.45 9.60
C LYS A 424 8.47 27.77 9.26
N SER A 425 8.24 28.41 8.11
CA SER A 425 6.91 28.72 7.55
C SER A 425 6.11 27.49 7.11
N GLN A 426 6.76 26.37 6.81
CA GLN A 426 6.11 25.16 6.28
C GLN A 426 5.58 24.22 7.39
N ARG A 427 5.60 24.61 8.67
CA ARG A 427 5.15 23.78 9.79
C ARG A 427 3.62 23.65 9.82
N ILE A 428 3.09 22.44 9.61
CA ILE A 428 1.63 22.16 9.53
C ILE A 428 1.05 21.45 10.75
N ALA A 429 1.90 20.90 11.61
CA ALA A 429 1.53 20.36 12.92
C ALA A 429 2.72 20.37 13.89
N ASN A 430 2.42 20.57 15.17
CA ASN A 430 3.39 20.54 16.27
C ASN A 430 3.19 19.28 17.12
N TYR A 431 4.28 18.59 17.43
CA TYR A 431 4.30 17.36 18.20
C TYR A 431 5.24 17.50 19.40
N PRO A 432 4.74 17.92 20.58
CA PRO A 432 5.56 18.08 21.76
C PRO A 432 6.14 16.75 22.27
N LYS A 433 7.26 16.85 22.98
CA LYS A 433 7.90 15.69 23.63
C LYS A 433 6.95 15.08 24.65
N ALA A 434 6.61 13.80 24.48
CA ALA A 434 5.62 13.11 25.30
C ALA A 434 6.18 11.88 26.04
N LYS A 435 5.57 11.55 27.19
CA LYS A 435 5.75 10.27 27.89
C LYS A 435 5.50 9.10 26.93
N ARG A 436 6.25 8.00 27.04
CA ARG A 436 6.32 6.90 26.05
C ARG A 436 4.95 6.46 25.51
N ILE A 437 4.00 6.22 26.40
CA ILE A 437 2.62 5.78 26.09
C ILE A 437 1.81 6.79 25.24
N ASN A 438 2.13 8.09 25.33
CA ASN A 438 1.41 9.20 24.69
C ASN A 438 2.12 9.73 23.43
N ARG A 439 3.31 9.21 23.08
CA ARG A 439 4.09 9.70 21.93
C ARG A 439 3.33 9.57 20.60
N PRO A 440 3.37 10.58 19.73
CA PRO A 440 2.64 10.55 18.47
C PRO A 440 3.22 9.52 17.52
N MET A 441 2.34 8.79 16.84
CA MET A 441 2.64 7.76 15.85
C MET A 441 2.31 8.24 14.44
N PHE A 442 3.09 7.74 13.49
CA PHE A 442 2.94 8.00 12.07
C PHE A 442 3.18 6.71 11.28
N VAL A 443 2.53 6.57 10.12
CA VAL A 443 2.84 5.54 9.12
C VAL A 443 3.70 6.19 8.04
N VAL A 444 4.86 5.60 7.72
CA VAL A 444 5.68 6.06 6.59
C VAL A 444 4.95 5.77 5.29
N THR A 445 4.76 6.79 4.47
CA THR A 445 4.16 6.69 3.13
C THR A 445 5.21 6.74 2.03
N ASP A 446 6.29 7.50 2.22
CA ASP A 446 7.46 7.52 1.33
C ASP A 446 8.69 8.12 2.05
N TYR A 447 9.77 8.37 1.31
CA TYR A 447 11.01 9.00 1.73
C TYR A 447 11.29 10.25 0.91
N ALA A 448 11.97 11.22 1.52
CA ALA A 448 12.53 12.34 0.80
C ALA A 448 13.87 12.76 1.40
N ARG A 449 14.57 13.66 0.71
CA ARG A 449 15.75 14.35 1.23
C ARG A 449 15.47 15.84 1.29
N SER A 450 15.98 16.50 2.33
CA SER A 450 16.11 17.97 2.30
C SER A 450 17.17 18.39 1.29
N ASN A 451 17.20 19.65 0.87
CA ASN A 451 18.25 20.21 -0.01
C ASN A 451 19.69 19.87 0.47
N GLY A 452 19.93 19.82 1.79
CA GLY A 452 21.21 19.36 2.38
C GLY A 452 21.34 17.83 2.54
N GLY A 453 20.76 17.02 1.65
CA GLY A 453 20.85 15.55 1.61
C GLY A 453 20.19 14.75 2.76
N ALA A 454 19.81 15.40 3.86
CA ALA A 454 19.32 14.73 5.07
C ALA A 454 17.96 14.02 4.87
N LEU A 455 17.90 12.74 5.22
CA LEU A 455 16.72 11.89 5.07
C LEU A 455 15.52 12.39 5.89
N ARG A 456 14.35 12.33 5.25
CA ARG A 456 13.01 12.55 5.79
C ARG A 456 12.13 11.34 5.50
N TYR A 457 11.11 11.16 6.33
CA TYR A 457 9.96 10.35 5.96
C TYR A 457 8.86 11.30 5.49
N GLU A 458 8.21 10.97 4.37
CA GLU A 458 6.82 11.36 4.20
C GLU A 458 5.97 10.41 5.06
N VAL A 459 4.96 10.94 5.75
CA VAL A 459 4.13 10.16 6.66
C VAL A 459 2.68 10.59 6.68
N ARG A 460 1.81 9.68 7.14
CA ARG A 460 0.45 9.96 7.63
C ARG A 460 0.36 9.87 9.15
N ASP A 461 -0.25 10.86 9.79
CA ASP A 461 -0.56 10.85 11.23
C ASP A 461 -1.66 9.83 11.55
N VAL A 462 -1.40 8.92 12.51
CA VAL A 462 -2.34 7.87 12.94
C VAL A 462 -2.74 8.00 14.43
N ASN A 463 -2.75 9.22 14.97
CA ASN A 463 -3.14 9.51 16.34
C ASN A 463 -4.63 9.79 16.44
N HIS A 464 -5.48 8.75 16.41
CA HIS A 464 -6.95 8.80 16.30
C HIS A 464 -7.71 9.67 17.33
N LYS A 465 -7.03 10.26 18.32
CA LYS A 465 -7.60 11.18 19.32
C LYS A 465 -7.08 12.62 19.21
N SER A 466 -6.34 12.93 18.14
CA SER A 466 -5.72 14.22 17.90
C SER A 466 -6.40 14.93 16.74
N LYS A 467 -6.46 16.27 16.79
CA LYS A 467 -6.89 17.12 15.65
C LYS A 467 -5.96 17.04 14.43
N THR A 468 -4.87 16.28 14.54
CA THR A 468 -3.87 16.06 13.47
C THR A 468 -3.99 14.70 12.80
N VAL A 469 -4.92 13.83 13.23
CA VAL A 469 -5.16 12.53 12.60
C VAL A 469 -5.37 12.67 11.09
N GLY A 470 -4.80 11.76 10.30
CA GLY A 470 -4.93 11.75 8.84
C GLY A 470 -4.04 12.75 8.11
N LYS A 471 -3.50 13.79 8.78
CA LYS A 471 -2.57 14.74 8.14
C LYS A 471 -1.37 14.03 7.55
N THR A 472 -1.04 14.38 6.32
CA THR A 472 0.18 13.96 5.63
C THR A 472 1.22 15.07 5.62
N GLY A 473 2.49 14.69 5.46
CA GLY A 473 3.61 15.62 5.35
C GLY A 473 4.92 15.01 5.83
N TYR A 474 5.96 15.83 5.91
CA TYR A 474 7.32 15.36 6.15
C TYR A 474 7.74 15.48 7.62
N ILE A 475 8.32 14.40 8.15
CA ILE A 475 8.98 14.36 9.47
C ILE A 475 10.43 13.86 9.36
N THR A 476 11.24 14.17 10.38
CA THR A 476 12.67 13.82 10.34
C THR A 476 12.87 12.31 10.43
N ALA A 477 13.74 11.75 9.59
CA ALA A 477 14.14 10.35 9.73
C ALA A 477 15.26 10.14 10.76
N ASN A 478 15.74 11.21 11.41
CA ASN A 478 16.81 11.15 12.39
C ASN A 478 16.37 10.35 13.64
N ARG A 479 17.12 9.28 13.95
CA ARG A 479 16.89 8.36 15.06
C ARG A 479 16.85 9.02 16.45
N LYS A 480 17.48 10.20 16.60
CA LYS A 480 17.41 11.01 17.84
C LYS A 480 16.00 11.59 18.08
N PHE A 481 15.15 11.65 17.05
CA PHE A 481 13.83 12.26 17.08
C PHE A 481 12.70 11.28 16.75
N VAL A 482 12.89 10.35 15.81
CA VAL A 482 11.86 9.42 15.33
C VAL A 482 12.42 8.00 15.26
N VAL A 483 11.69 7.02 15.81
CA VAL A 483 12.13 5.61 15.80
C VAL A 483 10.97 4.65 15.46
N ARG A 484 11.29 3.45 14.98
CA ARG A 484 10.31 2.39 14.67
C ARG A 484 9.48 2.00 15.90
N VAL A 485 8.15 1.91 15.76
CA VAL A 485 7.19 1.61 16.86
C VAL A 485 7.37 0.21 17.45
N TYR A 486 7.75 -0.77 16.64
CA TYR A 486 7.87 -2.16 17.06
C TYR A 486 9.31 -2.49 17.50
N TYR A 487 9.48 -3.41 18.45
CA TYR A 487 10.80 -3.97 18.78
C TYR A 487 11.29 -4.91 17.67
N SER A 488 12.59 -4.87 17.39
CA SER A 488 13.27 -5.73 16.40
C SER A 488 14.24 -6.73 17.06
N THR A 489 14.27 -6.79 18.39
CA THR A 489 15.19 -7.61 19.19
C THR A 489 14.45 -8.25 20.36
N MET A 490 15.05 -9.27 20.97
CA MET A 490 14.61 -9.81 22.26
C MET A 490 15.10 -8.94 23.44
N PRO A 491 14.33 -8.83 24.54
CA PRO A 491 14.84 -8.29 25.80
C PRO A 491 15.96 -9.18 26.36
N LYS A 492 17.05 -8.57 26.87
CA LYS A 492 18.19 -9.30 27.46
C LYS A 492 17.75 -10.28 28.56
N ASN A 493 16.85 -9.85 29.45
CA ASN A 493 16.32 -10.65 30.56
C ASN A 493 15.11 -11.52 30.19
N LYS A 494 14.80 -11.69 28.89
CA LYS A 494 13.63 -12.43 28.38
C LYS A 494 12.28 -12.00 28.98
N GLN A 495 12.15 -10.73 29.38
CA GLN A 495 10.92 -10.20 29.98
C GLN A 495 10.47 -8.86 29.35
N VAL A 496 9.16 -8.66 29.29
CA VAL A 496 8.53 -7.38 28.90
C VAL A 496 7.47 -6.98 29.92
N THR A 497 7.37 -5.69 30.22
CA THR A 497 6.37 -5.13 31.14
C THR A 497 5.27 -4.41 30.35
N VAL A 498 4.00 -4.62 30.72
CA VAL A 498 2.84 -3.96 30.11
C VAL A 498 2.74 -2.51 30.60
N ILE A 499 2.79 -1.54 29.68
CA ILE A 499 2.75 -0.09 30.01
C ILE A 499 1.50 0.63 29.49
N ALA A 500 0.70 -0.02 28.63
CA ALA A 500 -0.56 0.54 28.13
C ALA A 500 -1.56 0.79 29.28
N LYS A 501 -2.12 2.00 29.40
CA LYS A 501 -3.11 2.35 30.44
C LYS A 501 -4.30 1.39 30.53
N LYS A 502 -4.74 0.83 29.40
CA LYS A 502 -5.85 -0.14 29.30
C LYS A 502 -5.38 -1.59 29.28
N GLY A 503 -4.15 -1.89 29.69
CA GLY A 503 -3.55 -3.21 29.56
C GLY A 503 -3.29 -3.66 28.12
N VAL A 504 -2.91 -4.92 27.96
CA VAL A 504 -2.64 -5.59 26.68
C VAL A 504 -3.31 -6.96 26.67
N ASN A 505 -3.94 -7.33 25.55
CA ASN A 505 -4.45 -8.68 25.33
C ASN A 505 -3.34 -9.63 24.85
N ALA A 506 -3.44 -10.89 25.25
CA ALA A 506 -2.71 -12.01 24.68
C ALA A 506 -3.64 -12.90 23.85
N TYR A 507 -3.05 -13.58 22.86
CA TYR A 507 -3.75 -14.22 21.75
C TYR A 507 -3.14 -15.59 21.42
N LYS A 508 -3.91 -16.54 20.88
CA LYS A 508 -3.34 -17.83 20.43
C LYS A 508 -2.41 -17.64 19.22
N ASN A 509 -2.70 -16.66 18.36
CA ASN A 509 -2.07 -16.53 17.04
C ASN A 509 -1.18 -15.27 16.92
N ALA A 510 -0.12 -15.34 16.11
CA ALA A 510 0.82 -14.22 15.90
C ALA A 510 0.20 -13.00 15.18
N ASN A 511 -0.83 -13.22 14.37
CA ASN A 511 -1.64 -12.14 13.78
C ASN A 511 -2.53 -11.39 14.80
N LEU A 512 -2.53 -11.81 16.08
CA LEU A 512 -3.39 -11.32 17.17
C LEU A 512 -4.89 -11.63 16.99
N THR A 513 -5.22 -12.78 16.41
CA THR A 513 -6.57 -13.37 16.48
C THR A 513 -6.70 -14.38 17.63
N LYS A 514 -7.94 -14.75 17.98
CA LYS A 514 -8.26 -15.69 19.09
C LYS A 514 -7.66 -15.22 20.43
N LYS A 515 -8.22 -14.13 20.99
CA LYS A 515 -7.86 -13.57 22.33
C LYS A 515 -8.01 -14.67 23.40
N VAL A 516 -7.04 -14.79 24.30
CA VAL A 516 -7.07 -15.76 25.42
C VAL A 516 -7.06 -15.13 26.80
N LYS A 517 -6.33 -14.02 26.99
CA LYS A 517 -6.13 -13.41 28.31
C LYS A 517 -5.92 -11.91 28.19
N HIS A 518 -6.30 -11.18 29.22
CA HIS A 518 -6.01 -9.76 29.35
C HIS A 518 -4.97 -9.55 30.47
N TYR A 519 -3.98 -8.71 30.23
CA TYR A 519 -2.93 -8.36 31.18
C TYR A 519 -3.00 -6.87 31.50
N LYS A 520 -3.14 -6.54 32.79
CA LYS A 520 -3.20 -5.16 33.29
C LYS A 520 -1.84 -4.45 33.15
N THR A 521 -1.84 -3.13 33.22
CA THR A 521 -0.62 -2.31 33.35
C THR A 521 0.25 -2.82 34.51
N GLY A 522 1.58 -2.79 34.36
CA GLY A 522 2.54 -3.31 35.33
C GLY A 522 2.78 -4.83 35.24
N THR A 523 1.97 -5.60 34.52
CA THR A 523 2.19 -7.05 34.39
C THR A 523 3.52 -7.32 33.68
N GLN A 524 4.40 -8.10 34.31
CA GLN A 524 5.61 -8.64 33.72
C GLN A 524 5.33 -9.95 33.00
N LEU A 525 5.83 -10.10 31.78
CA LEU A 525 5.56 -11.24 30.90
C LEU A 525 6.89 -11.85 30.43
N LYS A 526 7.10 -13.14 30.73
CA LYS A 526 8.25 -13.91 30.23
C LYS A 526 8.05 -14.23 28.74
N VAL A 527 9.01 -13.85 27.91
CA VAL A 527 8.96 -13.98 26.44
C VAL A 527 9.96 -15.02 25.94
N LYS A 528 9.49 -15.93 25.07
CA LYS A 528 10.27 -17.02 24.47
C LYS A 528 11.00 -16.58 23.20
N LYS A 529 10.28 -15.95 22.27
CA LYS A 529 10.83 -15.44 20.99
C LYS A 529 10.11 -14.19 20.49
N LEU A 530 10.79 -13.42 19.63
CA LEU A 530 10.20 -12.35 18.84
C LEU A 530 9.75 -12.94 17.51
N VAL A 531 8.54 -12.60 17.06
CA VAL A 531 7.96 -13.06 15.78
C VAL A 531 7.59 -11.85 14.92
N LYS A 532 7.99 -11.88 13.64
CA LYS A 532 7.62 -10.86 12.65
C LYS A 532 6.26 -11.21 12.05
N HIS A 533 5.42 -10.21 11.83
CA HIS A 533 4.15 -10.31 11.13
C HIS A 533 3.96 -9.06 10.26
N ASN A 534 4.15 -9.21 8.95
CA ASN A 534 4.24 -8.12 7.97
C ASN A 534 5.27 -7.06 8.41
N LEU A 535 4.87 -5.79 8.51
CA LEU A 535 5.71 -4.66 8.94
C LEU A 535 5.75 -4.47 10.47
N THR A 536 5.25 -5.45 11.23
CA THR A 536 5.11 -5.37 12.70
C THR A 536 5.72 -6.59 13.38
N THR A 537 5.88 -6.55 14.70
CA THR A 537 6.40 -7.70 15.48
C THR A 537 5.56 -7.98 16.73
N ARG A 538 5.73 -9.19 17.27
CA ARG A 538 5.08 -9.75 18.46
C ARG A 538 6.12 -10.42 19.34
N TYR A 539 5.83 -10.54 20.63
CA TYR A 539 6.49 -11.53 21.48
C TYR A 539 5.59 -12.73 21.65
N GLN A 540 6.15 -13.93 21.46
CA GLN A 540 5.56 -15.14 22.00
C GLN A 540 5.97 -15.26 23.47
N LEU A 541 5.00 -15.47 24.34
CA LEU A 541 5.18 -15.73 25.76
C LEU A 541 5.66 -17.18 25.98
N THR A 542 6.17 -17.48 27.16
CA THR A 542 6.59 -18.86 27.51
C THR A 542 5.45 -19.88 27.45
N ASN A 543 4.20 -19.44 27.66
CA ASN A 543 2.99 -20.25 27.54
C ASN A 543 2.42 -20.34 26.10
N GLY A 544 3.23 -20.03 25.08
CA GLY A 544 2.87 -20.15 23.66
C GLY A 544 2.04 -19.01 23.07
N ASN A 545 1.35 -18.21 23.91
CA ASN A 545 0.50 -17.10 23.46
C ASN A 545 1.30 -15.89 22.97
N TYR A 546 0.68 -15.01 22.20
CA TYR A 546 1.30 -13.83 21.59
C TYR A 546 0.79 -12.52 22.17
N VAL A 547 1.70 -11.56 22.37
CA VAL A 547 1.40 -10.17 22.69
C VAL A 547 2.07 -9.23 21.68
N THR A 548 1.50 -8.04 21.51
CA THR A 548 2.09 -6.98 20.67
C THR A 548 3.50 -6.59 21.14
N ALA A 549 4.43 -6.34 20.23
CA ALA A 549 5.74 -5.76 20.54
C ALA A 549 5.80 -4.24 20.27
N ASN A 550 4.65 -3.56 20.30
CA ASN A 550 4.55 -2.10 20.16
C ASN A 550 5.12 -1.40 21.41
N LYS A 551 6.14 -0.54 21.22
CA LYS A 551 6.89 0.18 22.25
C LYS A 551 6.09 1.20 23.07
N LYS A 552 4.85 1.52 22.68
CA LYS A 552 3.89 2.33 23.46
C LYS A 552 2.99 1.49 24.36
N LEU A 553 2.92 0.17 24.13
CA LEU A 553 2.02 -0.74 24.85
C LEU A 553 2.77 -1.67 25.81
N ILE A 554 4.01 -2.04 25.47
CA ILE A 554 4.94 -2.79 26.32
C ILE A 554 6.35 -2.19 26.28
N ILE A 555 7.18 -2.51 27.26
CA ILE A 555 8.62 -2.19 27.27
C ILE A 555 9.45 -3.44 27.61
N GLN A 556 10.67 -3.50 27.10
CA GLN A 556 11.64 -4.55 27.46
C GLN A 556 12.20 -4.30 28.86
N GLY A 557 12.31 -5.34 29.68
CA GLY A 557 12.79 -5.24 31.06
C GLY A 557 11.74 -4.75 32.06
N ASN A 558 12.22 -4.41 33.27
CA ASN A 558 11.41 -3.87 34.35
C ASN A 558 11.11 -2.39 34.03
N TYR A 559 9.89 -1.92 34.34
CA TYR A 559 9.41 -0.57 34.03
C TYR A 559 9.04 0.21 35.29
#